data_AF-A0A1F5EPL1-F1
#
_entry.id   AF-A0A1F5EPL1-F1
#
_cell.length_a   1.000
_cell.length_b   1.000
_cell.length_c   1.000
_cell.angle_alpha   90.00
_cell.angle_beta   90.00
_cell.angle_gamma   90.00
#
_symmetry.space_group_name_H-M   'P 1'
#
loop_
_entity.id
_entity.type
_entity.pdbx_description
1 polymer ?
#
loop_
_entity_poly.entity_id
_entity_poly.type
_entity_poly.pdbx_seq_one_letter_code
_entity_poly.pdbx_strand_id
1 'polypeptide(L)'
;MDKKEFYIEKIGQRGRIKIYIVDGFAIRKDLDEEFTNFGQHFRFKCIPEYEFWLDKEASPNERKFYIDHLLIEWKLMKEGVSYKEACTRADERERAERKRHEKNNNVHLKIIGKVKDKIKIWTISGKTVRDSLDIDFTEGGHDYVYSYVPKDEVWIDNDVTEKEKHYVILHELFERKLMKKGYDYNNAHVKASEIEWKARHDDEKLNKSLKKLGYEEVSNK
;
A
#
# COMPACT_ATOMS: atom_id res chain seq x y z
N MET A 1 -11.38 4.41 21.72
CA MET A 1 -10.73 3.16 21.32
C MET A 1 -9.33 3.16 21.93
N ASP A 2 -8.94 2.11 22.65
CA ASP A 2 -7.59 2.03 23.24
C ASP A 2 -6.61 1.67 22.11
N LYS A 3 -5.58 2.50 21.88
CA LYS A 3 -4.61 2.25 20.80
C LYS A 3 -3.87 0.92 20.97
N LYS A 4 -3.89 0.32 22.16
CA LYS A 4 -3.31 -1.00 22.45
C LYS A 4 -3.75 -2.11 21.48
N GLU A 5 -4.94 -2.00 20.90
CA GLU A 5 -5.49 -3.02 20.01
C GLU A 5 -4.80 -3.09 18.65
N PHE A 6 -4.07 -2.04 18.24
CA PHE A 6 -3.36 -2.00 16.94
C PHE A 6 -1.91 -2.45 17.03
N TYR A 7 -1.29 -2.42 18.21
CA TYR A 7 0.12 -2.77 18.35
C TYR A 7 0.32 -4.27 18.36
N ILE A 8 1.22 -4.76 17.52
CA ILE A 8 1.61 -6.17 17.49
C ILE A 8 2.94 -6.33 18.25
N GLU A 9 3.96 -5.56 17.87
CA GLU A 9 5.30 -5.72 18.41
C GLU A 9 6.08 -4.40 18.39
N LYS A 10 6.85 -4.12 19.45
CA LYS A 10 7.88 -3.07 19.40
C LYS A 10 9.18 -3.65 18.85
N ILE A 11 9.55 -3.28 17.63
CA ILE A 11 10.74 -3.81 16.95
C ILE A 11 11.99 -2.95 17.15
N GLY A 12 11.84 -1.73 17.68
CA GLY A 12 13.00 -0.87 17.87
C GLY A 12 12.72 0.49 18.49
N GLN A 13 13.80 1.25 18.61
CA GLN A 13 13.78 2.63 19.07
C GLN A 13 14.95 3.41 18.45
N ARG A 14 14.73 4.69 18.15
CA ARG A 14 15.74 5.65 17.68
C ARG A 14 15.59 6.94 18.46
N GLY A 15 16.48 7.17 19.42
CA GLY A 15 16.32 8.25 20.40
C GLY A 15 15.00 8.09 21.17
N ARG A 16 14.08 9.04 21.01
CA ARG A 16 12.73 9.01 21.62
C ARG A 16 11.68 8.29 20.78
N ILE A 17 11.94 8.07 19.49
CA ILE A 17 10.99 7.49 18.56
C ILE A 17 10.95 5.98 18.76
N LYS A 18 9.78 5.43 19.09
CA LYS A 18 9.54 3.99 19.19
C LYS A 18 9.01 3.47 17.84
N ILE A 19 9.46 2.29 17.45
CA ILE A 19 9.10 1.69 16.16
C ILE A 19 8.28 0.42 16.45
N TYR A 20 7.08 0.38 15.89
CA TYR A 20 6.12 -0.68 16.11
C TYR A 20 5.72 -1.35 14.79
N ILE A 21 5.55 -2.67 14.84
CA ILE A 21 4.70 -3.39 13.89
C ILE A 21 3.27 -3.28 14.41
N VAL A 22 2.35 -2.94 13.52
CA VAL A 22 0.93 -2.74 13.83
C VAL A 22 0.03 -3.61 12.94
N ASP A 23 -1.20 -3.80 13.36
CA ASP A 23 -2.25 -4.42 12.55
C ASP A 23 -2.86 -3.37 11.60
N GLY A 24 -2.29 -3.22 10.39
CA GLY A 24 -2.80 -2.29 9.40
C GLY A 24 -4.22 -2.62 8.92
N PHE A 25 -4.65 -3.88 9.02
CA PHE A 25 -6.04 -4.24 8.74
C PHE A 25 -7.00 -3.56 9.68
N ALA A 26 -6.70 -3.62 10.97
CA ALA A 26 -7.50 -2.96 12.00
C ALA A 26 -7.42 -1.42 11.85
N ILE A 27 -6.25 -0.88 11.49
CA ILE A 27 -6.09 0.57 11.27
C ILE A 27 -6.94 1.05 10.08
N ARG A 28 -6.82 0.42 8.90
CA ARG A 28 -7.60 0.78 7.69
C ARG A 28 -9.10 0.63 7.88
N LYS A 29 -9.51 -0.28 8.76
CA LYS A 29 -10.91 -0.47 9.11
C LYS A 29 -11.41 0.60 10.08
N ASP A 30 -10.70 0.80 11.19
CA ASP A 30 -11.28 1.48 12.37
C ASP A 30 -10.67 2.88 12.66
N LEU A 31 -9.56 3.25 12.01
CA LEU A 31 -8.83 4.51 12.28
C LEU A 31 -8.63 5.40 11.06
N ASP A 32 -8.05 4.87 9.98
CA ASP A 32 -7.62 5.66 8.81
C ASP A 32 -7.47 4.74 7.60
N GLU A 33 -8.41 4.83 6.66
CA GLU A 33 -8.48 3.99 5.46
C GLU A 33 -7.29 4.16 4.51
N GLU A 34 -6.54 5.25 4.63
CA GLU A 34 -5.40 5.58 3.75
C GLU A 34 -4.05 5.12 4.33
N PHE A 35 -4.05 4.35 5.43
CA PHE A 35 -2.84 3.78 6.00
C PHE A 35 -2.28 2.65 5.12
N THR A 36 -1.07 2.81 4.59
CA THR A 36 -0.41 1.83 3.71
C THR A 36 0.67 1.03 4.45
N ASN A 37 1.90 0.89 3.90
CA ASN A 37 2.97 0.07 4.48
C ASN A 37 3.56 0.64 5.78
N PHE A 38 3.58 1.97 5.95
CA PHE A 38 4.17 2.62 7.12
C PHE A 38 3.69 4.07 7.28
N GLY A 39 3.88 4.63 8.47
CA GLY A 39 3.47 6.01 8.76
C GLY A 39 4.04 6.60 10.04
N GLN A 40 3.89 7.93 10.14
CA GLN A 40 4.26 8.73 11.30
C GLN A 40 3.25 9.86 11.56
N HIS A 41 3.31 10.48 12.74
CA HIS A 41 2.35 11.44 13.28
C HIS A 41 1.95 12.61 12.36
N PHE A 42 2.91 13.20 11.65
CA PHE A 42 2.64 14.32 10.77
C PHE A 42 1.83 13.93 9.52
N ARG A 43 1.92 12.66 9.11
CA ARG A 43 1.12 12.10 8.01
C ARG A 43 -0.22 11.56 8.51
N PHE A 44 -0.19 10.80 9.59
CA PHE A 44 -1.39 10.16 10.17
C PHE A 44 -1.62 10.65 11.59
N LYS A 45 -2.70 11.41 11.79
CA LYS A 45 -3.04 12.00 13.10
C LYS A 45 -3.34 10.95 14.18
N CYS A 46 -3.72 9.74 13.77
CA CYS A 46 -3.94 8.62 14.69
C CYS A 46 -2.63 8.11 15.31
N ILE A 47 -1.47 8.35 14.69
CA ILE A 47 -0.16 7.92 15.19
C ILE A 47 0.38 8.92 16.22
N PRO A 48 0.86 8.49 17.40
CA PRO A 48 1.50 9.38 18.37
C PRO A 48 2.78 10.04 17.86
N GLU A 49 3.08 11.25 18.33
CA GLU A 49 4.21 12.09 17.85
C GLU A 49 5.57 11.38 17.79
N TYR A 50 5.86 10.51 18.77
CA TYR A 50 7.15 9.80 18.87
C TYR A 50 7.02 8.31 18.55
N GLU A 51 6.14 7.97 17.61
CA GLU A 51 5.95 6.60 17.14
C GLU A 51 6.00 6.51 15.62
N PHE A 52 6.65 5.46 15.14
CA PHE A 52 6.58 4.99 13.77
C PHE A 52 5.82 3.68 13.77
N TRP A 53 4.83 3.59 12.88
CA TRP A 53 4.03 2.40 12.69
C TRP A 53 4.37 1.82 11.33
N LEU A 54 4.74 0.54 11.30
CA LEU A 54 4.95 -0.25 10.10
C LEU A 54 3.84 -1.31 10.07
N ASP A 55 3.14 -1.45 8.96
CA ASP A 55 2.13 -2.49 8.80
C ASP A 55 2.76 -3.88 8.95
N LYS A 56 1.96 -4.88 9.30
CA LYS A 56 2.34 -6.27 9.30
C LYS A 56 2.44 -6.79 7.86
N GLU A 57 3.65 -6.72 7.36
CA GLU A 57 4.14 -7.24 6.09
C GLU A 57 4.03 -8.78 5.97
N ALA A 58 3.83 -9.30 4.76
CA ALA A 58 4.03 -10.72 4.46
C ALA A 58 5.52 -11.08 4.39
N SER A 59 6.39 -10.13 4.02
CA SER A 59 7.84 -10.28 3.98
C SER A 59 8.57 -9.08 4.62
N PRO A 60 9.26 -9.24 5.76
CA PRO A 60 9.80 -8.13 6.54
C PRO A 60 11.12 -7.53 6.01
N ASN A 61 11.43 -7.72 4.72
CA ASN A 61 12.74 -7.44 4.15
C ASN A 61 12.96 -5.96 3.76
N GLU A 62 11.93 -5.12 3.85
CA GLU A 62 12.00 -3.70 3.48
C GLU A 62 11.93 -2.73 4.66
N ARG A 63 11.68 -3.21 5.89
CA ARG A 63 11.57 -2.41 7.11
C ARG A 63 12.67 -1.36 7.30
N LYS A 64 13.92 -1.69 6.93
CA LYS A 64 15.03 -0.74 7.04
C LYS A 64 14.79 0.51 6.19
N PHE A 65 14.34 0.34 4.95
CA PHE A 65 14.04 1.46 4.05
C PHE A 65 12.93 2.34 4.64
N TYR A 66 11.86 1.71 5.14
CA TYR A 66 10.72 2.43 5.75
C TYR A 66 11.14 3.21 7.00
N ILE A 67 11.95 2.60 7.87
CA ILE A 67 12.44 3.27 9.08
C ILE A 67 13.33 4.46 8.73
N ASP A 68 14.27 4.30 7.80
CA ASP A 68 15.19 5.38 7.43
C ASP A 68 14.47 6.52 6.69
N HIS A 69 13.48 6.18 5.85
CA HIS A 69 12.57 7.13 5.22
C HIS A 69 11.83 7.96 6.28
N LEU A 70 11.15 7.30 7.21
CA LEU A 70 10.38 7.95 8.28
C LEU A 70 11.24 8.82 9.18
N LEU A 71 12.48 8.43 9.47
CA LEU A 71 13.41 9.25 10.25
C LEU A 71 13.71 10.59 9.57
N ILE A 72 13.86 10.59 8.24
CA ILE A 72 14.14 11.80 7.46
C ILE A 72 12.90 12.68 7.41
N GLU A 73 11.75 12.11 7.06
CA GLU A 73 10.49 12.84 7.04
C GLU A 73 10.21 13.49 8.39
N TRP A 74 10.23 12.70 9.47
CA TRP A 74 9.89 13.17 10.80
C TRP A 74 10.82 14.30 11.24
N LYS A 75 12.13 14.17 11.00
CA LYS A 75 13.10 15.20 11.37
C LYS A 75 12.82 16.50 10.62
N LEU A 76 12.66 16.45 9.30
CA LEU A 76 12.44 17.63 8.46
C LEU A 76 11.10 18.30 8.81
N MET A 77 10.03 17.52 8.96
CA MET A 77 8.72 18.05 9.30
C MET A 77 8.68 18.65 10.72
N LYS A 78 9.42 18.06 11.67
CA LYS A 78 9.59 18.64 13.01
C LYS A 78 10.31 19.99 12.97
N GLU A 79 11.19 20.21 12.01
CA GLU A 79 11.89 21.47 11.74
C GLU A 79 11.04 22.46 10.91
N GLY A 80 9.81 22.11 10.55
CA GLY A 80 8.87 22.97 9.82
C GLY A 80 8.96 22.87 8.29
N VAL A 81 9.72 21.89 7.76
CA VAL A 81 9.75 21.62 6.31
C VAL A 81 8.41 21.04 5.87
N SER A 82 7.90 21.48 4.72
CA SER A 82 6.64 20.99 4.17
C SER A 82 6.69 19.48 3.89
N TYR A 83 5.54 18.80 4.02
CA TYR A 83 5.41 17.38 3.72
C TYR A 83 6.01 16.99 2.36
N LYS A 84 5.61 17.70 1.29
CA LYS A 84 6.09 17.42 -0.08
C LYS A 84 7.63 17.43 -0.19
N GLU A 85 8.26 18.43 0.42
CA GLU A 85 9.73 18.55 0.41
C GLU A 85 10.39 17.48 1.29
N ALA A 86 9.78 17.15 2.43
CA ALA A 86 10.27 16.11 3.32
C ALA A 86 10.24 14.73 2.65
N CYS A 87 9.12 14.37 1.98
CA CYS A 87 8.99 13.14 1.20
C CYS A 87 10.02 13.11 0.07
N THR A 88 10.14 14.19 -0.72
CA THR A 88 11.10 14.24 -1.84
C THR A 88 12.53 13.91 -1.38
N ARG A 89 12.97 14.47 -0.24
CA ARG A 89 14.31 14.19 0.32
C ARG A 89 14.43 12.77 0.89
N ALA A 90 13.36 12.25 1.48
CA ALA A 90 13.33 10.86 1.97
C ALA A 90 13.41 9.88 0.79
N ASP A 91 12.67 10.11 -0.30
CA ASP A 91 12.71 9.32 -1.53
C ASP A 91 14.09 9.34 -2.17
N GLU A 92 14.73 10.50 -2.26
CA GLU A 92 16.08 10.63 -2.81
C GLU A 92 17.07 9.76 -2.03
N ARG A 93 16.96 9.77 -0.70
CA ARG A 93 17.80 8.94 0.16
C ARG A 93 17.49 7.47 -0.01
N GLU A 94 16.23 7.07 0.03
CA GLU A 94 15.82 5.68 -0.11
C GLU A 94 16.21 5.12 -1.48
N ARG A 95 16.03 5.88 -2.57
CA ARG A 95 16.53 5.51 -3.92
C ARG A 95 18.04 5.27 -3.91
N ALA A 96 18.82 6.09 -3.21
CA ALA A 96 20.26 5.90 -3.11
C ALA A 96 20.64 4.64 -2.33
N GLU A 97 19.84 4.25 -1.34
CA GLU A 97 20.01 3.00 -0.59
C GLU A 97 19.63 1.77 -1.44
N ARG A 98 18.49 1.83 -2.13
CA ARG A 98 17.98 0.75 -2.99
C ARG A 98 18.86 0.48 -4.22
N LYS A 99 19.47 1.51 -4.81
CA LYS A 99 20.42 1.36 -5.95
C LYS A 99 21.62 0.46 -5.66
N ARG A 100 21.92 0.17 -4.38
CA ARG A 100 22.99 -0.74 -3.99
C ARG A 100 22.62 -2.21 -4.13
N HIS A 101 21.36 -2.52 -4.44
CA HIS A 101 20.83 -3.87 -4.63
C HIS A 101 20.67 -4.20 -6.13
N GLU A 102 20.84 -5.48 -6.49
CA GLU A 102 20.74 -5.95 -7.88
C GLU A 102 19.35 -5.69 -8.47
N LYS A 103 19.32 -5.15 -9.69
CA LYS A 103 18.07 -4.92 -10.44
C LYS A 103 17.61 -6.23 -11.07
N ASN A 104 16.53 -6.80 -10.55
CA ASN A 104 15.76 -7.80 -11.27
C ASN A 104 14.66 -7.08 -12.08
N ASN A 105 14.47 -7.46 -13.34
CA ASN A 105 13.45 -6.86 -14.19
C ASN A 105 12.15 -7.69 -14.23
N ASN A 106 12.15 -8.90 -13.68
CA ASN A 106 10.94 -9.71 -13.62
C ASN A 106 10.15 -9.41 -12.33
N VAL A 107 9.11 -8.59 -12.46
CA VAL A 107 8.23 -8.21 -11.35
C VAL A 107 7.09 -9.20 -11.14
N HIS A 108 6.65 -9.93 -12.18
CA HIS A 108 5.49 -10.81 -12.10
C HIS A 108 5.81 -12.11 -11.36
N LEU A 109 5.04 -12.42 -10.32
CA LEU A 109 5.20 -13.65 -9.56
C LEU A 109 4.13 -14.68 -9.93
N LYS A 110 2.85 -14.29 -9.85
CA LYS A 110 1.74 -15.22 -10.04
C LYS A 110 0.46 -14.50 -10.47
N ILE A 111 -0.32 -15.10 -11.38
CA ILE A 111 -1.70 -14.68 -11.64
C ILE A 111 -2.59 -15.21 -10.53
N ILE A 112 -3.33 -14.33 -9.87
CA ILE A 112 -4.25 -14.67 -8.77
C ILE A 112 -5.72 -14.49 -9.15
N GLY A 113 -6.00 -13.76 -10.22
CA GLY A 113 -7.37 -13.55 -10.67
C GLY A 113 -7.46 -13.00 -12.08
N LYS A 114 -8.68 -12.93 -12.58
CA LYS A 114 -9.00 -12.33 -13.87
C LYS A 114 -10.36 -11.63 -13.84
N VAL A 115 -10.57 -10.70 -14.78
CA VAL A 115 -11.89 -10.14 -15.08
C VAL A 115 -12.21 -10.35 -16.55
N LYS A 116 -13.27 -11.12 -16.81
CA LYS A 116 -13.82 -11.40 -18.15
C LYS A 116 -12.76 -11.82 -19.18
N ASP A 117 -11.78 -12.63 -18.74
CA ASP A 117 -10.62 -13.12 -19.53
C ASP A 117 -9.73 -12.04 -20.18
N LYS A 118 -9.96 -10.75 -19.85
CA LYS A 118 -9.23 -9.64 -20.44
C LYS A 118 -8.23 -9.03 -19.46
N ILE A 119 -8.67 -8.76 -18.24
CA ILE A 119 -7.83 -8.13 -17.22
C ILE A 119 -7.20 -9.23 -16.38
N LYS A 120 -5.88 -9.21 -16.24
CA LYS A 120 -5.14 -10.13 -15.37
C LYS A 120 -4.79 -9.44 -14.06
N ILE A 121 -5.05 -10.12 -12.95
CA ILE A 121 -4.63 -9.67 -11.62
C ILE A 121 -3.40 -10.49 -11.23
N TRP A 122 -2.28 -9.81 -11.05
CA TRP A 122 -1.00 -10.39 -10.71
C TRP A 122 -0.62 -10.05 -9.28
N THR A 123 -0.13 -11.05 -8.54
CA THR A 123 0.83 -10.78 -7.47
C THR A 123 2.17 -10.49 -8.10
N ILE A 124 2.78 -9.36 -7.74
CA ILE A 124 4.08 -8.90 -8.22
C ILE A 124 5.06 -8.72 -7.07
N SER A 125 6.35 -8.64 -7.36
CA SER A 125 7.37 -8.28 -6.37
C SER A 125 7.37 -6.76 -6.15
N GLY A 126 6.68 -6.27 -5.12
CA GLY A 126 6.59 -4.84 -4.82
C GLY A 126 7.97 -4.23 -4.54
N LYS A 127 8.82 -4.97 -3.83
CA LYS A 127 10.23 -4.64 -3.65
C LYS A 127 10.94 -4.37 -4.98
N THR A 128 10.75 -5.24 -5.97
CA THR A 128 11.41 -5.09 -7.27
C THR A 128 10.90 -3.85 -8.00
N VAL A 129 9.61 -3.55 -7.90
CA VAL A 129 9.02 -2.30 -8.42
C VAL A 129 9.66 -1.09 -7.74
N ARG A 130 9.75 -1.07 -6.40
CA ARG A 130 10.38 0.03 -5.63
C ARG A 130 11.87 0.20 -5.89
N ASP A 131 12.58 -0.89 -6.16
CA ASP A 131 14.01 -0.85 -6.46
C ASP A 131 14.33 -0.35 -7.88
N SER A 132 13.39 -0.50 -8.83
CA SER A 132 13.69 -0.33 -10.26
C SER A 132 12.79 0.63 -11.05
N LEU A 133 11.53 0.80 -10.65
CA LEU A 133 10.52 1.54 -11.40
C LEU A 133 9.99 2.73 -10.59
N ASP A 134 9.47 2.48 -9.40
CA ASP A 134 8.68 3.45 -8.65
C ASP A 134 8.73 3.16 -7.15
N ILE A 135 9.43 4.02 -6.42
CA ILE A 135 9.64 3.88 -4.98
C ILE A 135 8.35 4.06 -4.17
N ASP A 136 7.37 4.74 -4.75
CA ASP A 136 6.10 5.09 -4.11
C ASP A 136 5.02 4.02 -4.35
N PHE A 137 5.33 2.93 -5.07
CA PHE A 137 4.40 1.82 -5.26
C PHE A 137 4.11 1.14 -3.93
N THR A 138 2.85 1.20 -3.48
CA THR A 138 2.35 0.58 -2.25
C THR A 138 1.07 -0.21 -2.52
N GLU A 139 0.94 -1.39 -1.93
CA GLU A 139 -0.24 -2.27 -1.96
C GLU A 139 -0.68 -2.78 -3.36
N GLY A 140 -1.03 -1.89 -4.29
CA GLY A 140 -1.55 -2.24 -5.61
C GLY A 140 -1.45 -1.12 -6.64
N GLY A 141 -1.79 -1.45 -7.88
CA GLY A 141 -1.82 -0.47 -8.96
C GLY A 141 -2.30 -1.02 -10.30
N HIS A 142 -2.64 -0.15 -11.24
CA HIS A 142 -3.08 -0.55 -12.58
C HIS A 142 -2.65 0.40 -13.71
N ASP A 143 -2.82 -0.07 -14.95
CA ASP A 143 -2.40 0.54 -16.23
C ASP A 143 -2.99 1.92 -16.62
N TYR A 144 -3.82 2.51 -15.76
CA TYR A 144 -4.33 3.88 -15.92
C TYR A 144 -3.68 4.86 -14.94
N VAL A 145 -3.13 4.36 -13.83
CA VAL A 145 -2.38 5.16 -12.85
C VAL A 145 -0.90 5.11 -13.20
N TYR A 146 -0.38 3.92 -13.44
CA TYR A 146 1.05 3.69 -13.63
C TYR A 146 1.35 3.34 -15.08
N SER A 147 2.20 4.15 -15.73
CA SER A 147 2.59 3.92 -17.13
C SER A 147 3.47 2.68 -17.33
N TYR A 148 4.12 2.20 -16.26
CA TYR A 148 4.93 0.99 -16.27
C TYR A 148 4.11 -0.30 -16.08
N VAL A 149 2.83 -0.19 -15.68
CA VAL A 149 1.93 -1.35 -15.59
C VAL A 149 1.39 -1.66 -16.99
N PRO A 150 1.59 -2.87 -17.52
CA PRO A 150 1.11 -3.26 -18.84
C PRO A 150 -0.41 -3.10 -18.98
N LYS A 151 -0.87 -2.82 -20.20
CA LYS A 151 -2.30 -2.69 -20.49
C LYS A 151 -3.06 -3.96 -20.10
N ASP A 152 -4.25 -3.74 -19.51
CA ASP A 152 -5.12 -4.80 -18.99
C ASP A 152 -4.49 -5.65 -17.86
N GLU A 153 -3.59 -5.05 -17.08
CA GLU A 153 -3.11 -5.63 -15.83
C GLU A 153 -3.48 -4.79 -14.60
N VAL A 154 -3.67 -5.50 -13.50
CA VAL A 154 -3.75 -4.98 -12.13
C VAL A 154 -2.71 -5.74 -11.32
N TRP A 155 -1.89 -5.00 -10.59
CA TRP A 155 -0.79 -5.52 -9.80
C TRP A 155 -1.13 -5.39 -8.32
N ILE A 156 -0.80 -6.43 -7.56
CA ILE A 156 -0.92 -6.49 -6.11
C ILE A 156 0.46 -6.82 -5.55
N ASP A 157 0.94 -6.00 -4.63
CA ASP A 157 2.21 -6.22 -3.93
C ASP A 157 2.16 -7.56 -3.18
N ASN A 158 3.20 -8.38 -3.34
CA ASN A 158 3.36 -9.64 -2.61
C ASN A 158 3.49 -9.46 -1.09
N ASP A 159 3.71 -8.24 -0.63
CA ASP A 159 3.76 -7.91 0.78
C ASP A 159 2.37 -7.74 1.43
N VAL A 160 1.32 -7.58 0.61
CA VAL A 160 -0.07 -7.55 1.07
C VAL A 160 -0.48 -8.92 1.59
N THR A 161 -0.99 -8.97 2.82
CA THR A 161 -1.43 -10.22 3.45
C THR A 161 -2.66 -10.82 2.76
N GLU A 162 -2.88 -12.14 2.91
CA GLU A 162 -4.06 -12.82 2.33
C GLU A 162 -5.39 -12.22 2.78
N LYS A 163 -5.45 -11.75 4.04
CA LYS A 163 -6.65 -11.11 4.61
C LYS A 163 -6.97 -9.77 3.92
N GLU A 164 -5.94 -9.06 3.45
CA GLU A 164 -6.07 -7.75 2.81
C GLU A 164 -6.30 -7.82 1.31
N LYS A 165 -5.76 -8.85 0.67
CA LYS A 165 -5.66 -8.96 -0.78
C LYS A 165 -6.97 -8.65 -1.51
N HIS A 166 -8.10 -9.15 -1.01
CA HIS A 166 -9.41 -8.95 -1.65
C HIS A 166 -9.93 -7.51 -1.56
N TYR A 167 -9.55 -6.76 -0.53
CA TYR A 167 -9.90 -5.34 -0.38
C TYR A 167 -9.10 -4.50 -1.38
N VAL A 168 -7.78 -4.72 -1.45
CA VAL A 168 -6.91 -4.06 -2.43
C VAL A 168 -7.37 -4.37 -3.85
N ILE A 169 -7.70 -5.62 -4.18
CA ILE A 169 -8.24 -5.99 -5.49
C ILE A 169 -9.56 -5.24 -5.80
N LEU A 170 -10.45 -5.11 -4.81
CA LEU A 170 -11.69 -4.37 -4.97
C LEU A 170 -11.41 -2.90 -5.30
N HIS A 171 -10.51 -2.27 -4.56
CA HIS A 171 -10.08 -0.89 -4.77
C HIS A 171 -9.54 -0.68 -6.18
N GLU A 172 -8.50 -1.43 -6.55
CA GLU A 172 -7.82 -1.32 -7.84
C GLU A 172 -8.77 -1.56 -9.02
N LEU A 173 -9.63 -2.59 -8.95
CA LEU A 173 -10.58 -2.88 -10.03
C LEU A 173 -11.67 -1.82 -10.14
N PHE A 174 -12.11 -1.24 -9.02
CA PHE A 174 -13.13 -0.22 -9.02
C PHE A 174 -12.58 1.12 -9.52
N GLU A 175 -11.41 1.54 -9.05
CA GLU A 175 -10.68 2.73 -9.52
C GLU A 175 -10.43 2.63 -11.03
N ARG A 176 -9.84 1.52 -11.50
CA ARG A 176 -9.60 1.26 -12.93
C ARG A 176 -10.85 1.38 -13.77
N LYS A 177 -11.97 0.84 -13.28
CA LYS A 177 -13.26 0.91 -13.99
C LYS A 177 -13.76 2.35 -14.12
N LEU A 178 -13.54 3.20 -13.13
CA LEU A 178 -13.92 4.61 -13.17
C LEU A 178 -12.99 5.40 -14.09
N MET A 179 -11.67 5.21 -13.98
CA MET A 179 -10.70 5.88 -14.87
C MET A 179 -10.92 5.50 -16.33
N LYS A 180 -11.24 4.23 -16.63
CA LYS A 180 -11.65 3.79 -17.96
C LYS A 180 -12.90 4.50 -18.49
N LYS A 181 -13.78 5.00 -17.62
CA LYS A 181 -14.96 5.80 -17.98
C LYS A 181 -14.67 7.30 -18.09
N GLY A 182 -13.42 7.72 -17.91
CA GLY A 182 -12.98 9.11 -18.02
C GLY A 182 -13.00 9.89 -16.70
N TYR A 183 -13.11 9.21 -15.55
CA TYR A 183 -12.88 9.87 -14.26
C TYR A 183 -11.39 10.19 -14.13
N ASP A 184 -11.05 11.36 -13.59
CA ASP A 184 -9.69 11.62 -13.15
C ASP A 184 -9.32 10.74 -11.94
N TYR A 185 -8.01 10.64 -11.69
CA TYR A 185 -7.45 9.82 -10.63
C TYR A 185 -8.07 10.13 -9.26
N ASN A 186 -8.06 11.40 -8.83
CA ASN A 186 -8.53 11.79 -7.49
C ASN A 186 -10.00 11.39 -7.28
N ASN A 187 -10.86 11.62 -8.27
CA ASN A 187 -12.28 11.25 -8.18
C ASN A 187 -12.51 9.74 -8.20
N ALA A 188 -11.70 8.99 -8.96
CA ALA A 188 -11.76 7.54 -8.99
C ALA A 188 -11.27 6.93 -7.66
N HIS A 189 -10.17 7.45 -7.15
CA HIS A 189 -9.50 7.03 -5.93
C HIS A 189 -10.38 7.18 -4.70
N VAL A 190 -10.94 8.37 -4.46
CA VAL A 190 -11.85 8.61 -3.32
C VAL A 190 -13.04 7.66 -3.35
N LYS A 191 -13.60 7.39 -4.53
CA LYS A 191 -14.73 6.46 -4.67
C LYS A 191 -14.31 5.00 -4.46
N ALA A 192 -13.07 4.65 -4.75
CA ALA A 192 -12.49 3.34 -4.50
C ALA A 192 -12.25 3.14 -2.99
N SER A 193 -11.63 4.12 -2.31
CA SER A 193 -11.46 4.11 -0.84
C SER A 193 -12.81 3.98 -0.14
N GLU A 194 -13.83 4.72 -0.58
CA GLU A 194 -15.18 4.63 -0.01
C GLU A 194 -15.83 3.24 -0.14
N ILE A 195 -15.68 2.55 -1.27
CA ILE A 195 -16.28 1.22 -1.45
C ILE A 195 -15.48 0.16 -0.71
N GLU A 196 -14.16 0.29 -0.67
CA GLU A 196 -13.27 -0.55 0.12
C GLU A 196 -13.61 -0.44 1.61
N TRP A 197 -13.66 0.77 2.16
CA TRP A 197 -13.96 1.00 3.57
C TRP A 197 -15.32 0.40 3.96
N LYS A 198 -16.34 0.58 3.11
CA LYS A 198 -17.65 -0.04 3.33
C LYS A 198 -17.58 -1.58 3.28
N ALA A 199 -16.71 -2.15 2.45
CA ALA A 199 -16.52 -3.60 2.37
C ALA A 199 -15.78 -4.14 3.60
N ARG A 200 -14.82 -3.39 4.19
CA ARG A 200 -14.12 -3.78 5.43
C ARG A 200 -15.04 -3.96 6.65
N HIS A 201 -16.26 -3.42 6.55
CA HIS A 201 -17.31 -3.51 7.57
C HIS A 201 -18.45 -4.48 7.19
N ASP A 202 -18.41 -5.06 6.00
CA ASP A 202 -19.48 -5.91 5.46
C ASP A 202 -18.90 -6.90 4.43
N ASP A 203 -18.61 -8.13 4.87
CA ASP A 203 -18.08 -9.20 4.02
C ASP A 203 -19.04 -9.57 2.86
N GLU A 204 -20.35 -9.41 3.03
CA GLU A 204 -21.30 -9.66 1.95
C GLU A 204 -21.14 -8.60 0.85
N LYS A 205 -20.85 -7.36 1.23
CA LYS A 205 -20.58 -6.27 0.31
C LYS A 205 -19.28 -6.45 -0.47
N LEU A 206 -18.22 -6.96 0.16
CA LEU A 206 -16.98 -7.32 -0.52
C LEU A 206 -17.27 -8.28 -1.68
N ASN A 207 -17.90 -9.41 -1.35
CA ASN A 207 -18.22 -10.46 -2.31
C ASN A 207 -19.14 -9.98 -3.43
N LYS A 208 -20.20 -9.23 -3.10
CA LYS A 208 -21.12 -8.64 -4.09
C LYS A 208 -20.40 -7.67 -5.03
N SER A 209 -19.48 -6.86 -4.49
CA SER A 209 -18.78 -5.83 -5.26
C SER A 209 -17.78 -6.45 -6.23
N LEU A 210 -16.97 -7.41 -5.77
CA LEU A 210 -16.04 -8.18 -6.62
C LEU A 210 -16.80 -8.93 -7.73
N LYS A 211 -17.91 -9.60 -7.39
CA LYS A 211 -18.77 -10.27 -8.37
C LYS A 211 -19.34 -9.30 -9.41
N LYS A 212 -19.76 -8.10 -9.01
CA LYS A 212 -20.24 -7.05 -9.92
C LYS A 212 -19.16 -6.52 -10.86
N LEU A 213 -17.90 -6.56 -10.43
CA LEU A 213 -16.74 -6.24 -11.26
C LEU A 213 -16.39 -7.40 -12.21
N GLY A 214 -16.92 -8.60 -11.97
CA GLY A 214 -16.63 -9.80 -12.74
C GLY A 214 -15.28 -10.41 -12.37
N TYR A 215 -14.83 -10.21 -11.13
CA TYR A 215 -13.62 -10.83 -10.60
C TYR A 215 -13.83 -12.32 -10.42
N GLU A 216 -12.88 -13.10 -10.94
CA GLU A 216 -12.78 -14.55 -10.76
C GLU A 216 -11.39 -14.85 -10.21
N GLU A 217 -11.35 -15.48 -9.04
CA GLU A 217 -10.10 -15.94 -8.44
C GLU A 217 -9.59 -17.17 -9.20
N VAL A 218 -8.29 -17.21 -9.47
CA VAL A 218 -7.64 -18.38 -10.07
C VAL A 218 -7.27 -19.32 -8.93
N SER A 219 -8.09 -20.35 -8.70
CA SER A 219 -7.77 -21.42 -7.76
C SER A 219 -6.51 -22.16 -8.24
N ASN A 220 -5.48 -22.17 -7.40
CA ASN A 220 -4.37 -23.11 -7.58
C ASN A 220 -4.90 -24.52 -7.27
N LYS A 221 -4.92 -25.39 -8.28
CA LYS A 221 -4.82 -26.83 -8.04
C LYS A 221 -3.39 -27.18 -7.63
#